data_AF-D2DW00-F1
#
_entry.id   AF-D2DW00-F1
#
_cell.length_a   1.000
_cell.length_b   1.000
_cell.length_c   1.000
_cell.angle_alpha   90.00
_cell.angle_beta   90.00
_cell.angle_gamma   90.00
#
_symmetry.space_group_name_H-M   'P 1'
#
loop_
_entity.id
_entity.type
_entity.pdbx_description
1 polymer ?
#
loop_
_entity_poly.entity_id
_entity_poly.type
_entity_poly.pdbx_seq_one_letter_code
_entity_poly.pdbx_strand_id
1 'polypeptide(L)'
;MMMVLSGGLCCLMIVVVVVCLLFQRHSLFGVLLSLKVFGLVLFFWFMVFFGSMQSLVGFGLVYLCLEVCVMCVSLVLMVQLISGAGSDYVGVVAVVCL
;
A
#
# COMPACT_ATOMS: atom_id res chain seq x y z
N MET A 1 15.71 23.78 -8.74
CA MET A 1 16.33 22.64 -8.02
C MET A 1 15.30 21.65 -7.46
N MET A 2 14.14 22.07 -6.94
CA MET A 2 13.11 21.16 -6.38
C MET A 2 12.46 20.20 -7.41
N MET A 3 12.21 20.61 -8.66
CA MET A 3 11.59 19.72 -9.67
C MET A 3 12.49 18.55 -10.13
N VAL A 4 13.81 18.77 -10.25
CA VAL A 4 14.75 17.71 -10.71
C VAL A 4 14.96 16.65 -9.63
N LEU A 5 15.02 17.06 -8.35
CA LEU A 5 15.07 16.14 -7.21
C LEU A 5 13.78 15.29 -7.12
N SER A 6 12.63 15.91 -7.39
CA SER A 6 11.33 15.24 -7.39
C SER A 6 11.23 14.14 -8.46
N GLY A 7 11.73 14.38 -9.68
CA GLY A 7 11.74 13.37 -10.75
C GLY A 7 12.50 12.09 -10.38
N GLY A 8 13.71 12.23 -9.80
CA GLY A 8 14.51 11.09 -9.36
C GLY A 8 13.84 10.30 -8.21
N LEU A 9 13.25 11.00 -7.26
CA LEU A 9 12.47 10.40 -6.17
C LEU A 9 11.24 9.65 -6.69
N CYS A 10 10.51 10.21 -7.66
CA CYS A 10 9.35 9.54 -8.27
C CYS A 10 9.74 8.22 -8.95
N CYS A 11 10.85 8.20 -9.69
CA CYS A 11 11.35 6.97 -10.32
C CYS A 11 11.75 5.92 -9.28
N LEU A 12 12.47 6.31 -8.23
CA LEU A 12 12.84 5.41 -7.15
C LEU A 12 11.62 4.83 -6.42
N MET A 13 10.61 5.67 -6.16
CA MET A 13 9.37 5.25 -5.50
C MET A 13 8.61 4.20 -6.34
N ILE A 14 8.55 4.38 -7.67
CA ILE A 14 7.95 3.37 -8.56
C ILE A 14 8.73 2.06 -8.49
N VAL A 15 10.07 2.11 -8.57
CA VAL A 15 10.90 0.91 -8.51
C VAL A 15 10.68 0.17 -7.18
N VAL A 16 10.64 0.89 -6.06
CA VAL A 16 10.36 0.31 -4.73
C VAL A 16 8.99 -0.36 -4.71
N VAL A 17 7.93 0.28 -5.21
CA VAL A 17 6.58 -0.30 -5.27
C VAL A 17 6.59 -1.60 -6.09
N VAL A 18 7.19 -1.60 -7.27
CA VAL A 18 7.24 -2.79 -8.14
C VAL A 18 8.02 -3.91 -7.48
N VAL A 19 9.18 -3.61 -6.88
CA VAL A 19 9.99 -4.61 -6.18
C VAL A 19 9.24 -5.18 -4.97
N CYS A 20 8.57 -4.34 -4.17
CA CYS A 20 7.74 -4.78 -3.06
C CYS A 20 6.61 -5.71 -3.53
N LEU A 21 5.89 -5.34 -4.60
CA LEU A 21 4.81 -6.16 -5.16
C LEU A 21 5.29 -7.53 -5.65
N LEU A 22 6.51 -7.61 -6.20
CA LEU A 22 7.08 -8.86 -6.71
C LEU A 22 7.60 -9.75 -5.58
N PHE A 23 8.28 -9.19 -4.57
CA PHE A 23 8.88 -9.96 -3.48
C PHE A 23 7.87 -10.46 -2.43
N GLN A 24 6.73 -9.77 -2.26
CA GLN A 24 5.79 -10.06 -1.18
C GLN A 24 4.60 -10.94 -1.55
N ARG A 25 4.57 -11.51 -2.77
CA ARG A 25 3.51 -12.42 -3.24
C ARG A 25 3.24 -13.64 -2.34
N HIS A 26 4.21 -14.02 -1.50
CA HIS A 26 4.13 -15.25 -0.70
C HIS A 26 3.42 -15.07 0.65
N SER A 27 3.27 -13.84 1.15
CA SER A 27 2.68 -13.56 2.47
C SER A 27 1.62 -12.47 2.36
N LEU A 28 0.44 -12.72 2.93
CA LEU A 28 -0.65 -11.75 3.01
C LEU A 28 -0.21 -10.45 3.71
N PHE A 29 0.63 -10.54 4.74
CA PHE A 29 1.21 -9.37 5.41
C PHE A 29 2.05 -8.53 4.44
N GLY A 30 2.79 -9.20 3.57
CA GLY A 30 3.59 -8.55 2.53
C GLY A 30 2.71 -7.79 1.52
N VAL A 31 1.61 -8.40 1.10
CA VAL A 31 0.63 -7.74 0.22
C VAL A 31 0.07 -6.48 0.89
N LEU A 32 -0.33 -6.55 2.17
CA LEU A 32 -0.79 -5.38 2.93
C LEU A 32 0.27 -4.29 3.00
N LEU A 33 1.52 -4.65 3.30
CA LEU A 33 2.63 -3.71 3.37
C LEU A 33 2.85 -3.02 2.02
N SER A 34 2.81 -3.77 0.92
CA SER A 34 2.97 -3.22 -0.43
C SER A 34 1.84 -2.24 -0.80
N LEU A 35 0.62 -2.49 -0.33
CA LEU A 35 -0.54 -1.64 -0.55
C LEU A 35 -0.40 -0.30 0.18
N LYS A 36 0.16 -0.31 1.39
CA LYS A 36 0.50 0.89 2.15
C LYS A 36 1.62 1.71 1.52
N VAL A 37 2.67 1.05 1.02
CA VAL A 37 3.74 1.76 0.28
C VAL A 37 3.18 2.39 -0.98
N PHE A 38 2.30 1.69 -1.70
CA PHE A 38 1.63 2.22 -2.89
C PHE A 38 0.76 3.46 -2.59
N GLY A 39 -0.05 3.42 -1.53
CA GLY A 39 -0.87 4.57 -1.10
C GLY A 39 -0.04 5.80 -0.75
N LEU A 40 1.06 5.61 -0.01
CA LEU A 40 2.03 6.68 0.30
C LEU A 40 2.67 7.29 -0.94
N VAL A 41 3.02 6.48 -1.95
CA VAL A 41 3.59 6.98 -3.21
C VAL A 41 2.57 7.82 -3.98
N LEU A 42 1.31 7.36 -4.05
CA LEU A 42 0.23 8.13 -4.67
C LEU A 42 -0.02 9.44 -3.94
N PHE A 43 -0.02 9.42 -2.60
CA PHE A 43 -0.14 10.62 -1.78
C PHE A 43 1.01 11.60 -2.01
N PHE A 44 2.26 11.11 -2.09
CA PHE A 44 3.42 11.92 -2.41
C PHE A 44 3.30 12.56 -3.80
N TRP A 45 2.90 11.79 -4.81
CA TRP A 45 2.63 12.32 -6.15
C TRP A 45 1.54 13.39 -6.14
N PHE A 46 0.45 13.15 -5.43
CA PHE A 46 -0.61 14.12 -5.27
C PHE A 46 -0.10 15.42 -4.64
N MET A 47 0.71 15.33 -3.58
CA MET A 47 1.33 16.50 -2.95
C MET A 47 2.34 17.21 -3.86
N VAL A 48 3.10 16.49 -4.67
CA VAL A 48 4.04 17.10 -5.64
C VAL A 48 3.29 17.85 -6.74
N PHE A 49 2.23 17.25 -7.30
CA PHE A 49 1.46 17.85 -8.39
C PHE A 49 0.53 18.97 -7.93
N PHE A 50 -0.12 18.79 -6.79
CA PHE A 50 -1.17 19.68 -6.29
C PHE A 50 -0.77 20.49 -5.06
N GLY A 51 0.44 20.33 -4.53
CA GLY A 51 0.89 20.97 -3.29
C GLY A 51 0.93 22.50 -3.32
N SER A 52 0.89 23.13 -4.50
CA SER A 52 0.74 24.59 -4.59
C SER A 52 -0.68 25.07 -4.26
N MET A 53 -1.67 24.17 -4.29
CA MET A 53 -3.07 24.47 -4.05
C MET A 53 -3.43 24.08 -2.62
N GLN A 54 -3.37 25.06 -1.71
CA GLN A 54 -3.62 24.88 -0.27
C GLN A 54 -4.97 24.23 0.04
N SER A 55 -5.96 24.38 -0.85
CA SER A 55 -7.29 23.77 -0.71
C SER A 55 -7.30 22.24 -0.82
N LEU A 56 -6.30 21.63 -1.46
CA LEU A 56 -6.27 20.17 -1.70
C LEU A 56 -5.58 19.38 -0.57
N VAL A 57 -4.97 20.07 0.39
CA VAL A 57 -4.35 19.45 1.58
C VAL A 57 -5.39 18.68 2.40
N GLY A 58 -6.62 19.20 2.52
CA GLY A 58 -7.71 18.53 3.21
C GLY A 58 -8.12 17.21 2.55
N PHE A 59 -8.16 17.17 1.22
CA PHE A 59 -8.43 15.93 0.47
C PHE A 59 -7.36 14.87 0.70
N GLY A 60 -6.10 15.27 0.78
CA GLY A 60 -5.00 14.37 1.09
C GLY A 60 -5.12 13.70 2.47
N LEU A 61 -5.56 14.44 3.48
CA LEU A 61 -5.81 13.89 4.82
C LEU A 61 -6.96 12.87 4.82
N VAL A 62 -8.03 13.14 4.08
CA VAL A 62 -9.16 12.20 3.93
C VAL A 62 -8.69 10.91 3.26
N TYR A 63 -7.86 11.01 2.20
CA TYR A 63 -7.27 9.85 1.55
C TYR A 63 -6.45 9.00 2.51
N LEU A 64 -5.54 9.61 3.28
CA LEU A 64 -4.73 8.90 4.28
C LEU A 64 -5.60 8.24 5.35
N CYS A 65 -6.68 8.90 5.78
CA CYS A 65 -7.61 8.33 6.75
C CYS A 65 -8.30 7.07 6.20
N LEU A 66 -8.80 7.13 4.97
CA LEU A 66 -9.41 5.98 4.30
C LEU A 66 -8.41 4.85 4.09
N GLU A 67 -7.17 5.15 3.71
CA GLU A 67 -6.12 4.16 3.54
C GLU A 67 -5.86 3.40 4.85
N VAL A 68 -5.73 4.12 5.98
CA VAL A 68 -5.55 3.50 7.30
C VAL A 68 -6.78 2.65 7.69
N CYS A 69 -7.99 3.11 7.40
CA CYS A 69 -9.21 2.33 7.64
C CYS A 69 -9.21 1.01 6.86
N VAL A 70 -8.87 1.04 5.56
CA VAL A 70 -8.78 -0.17 4.72
C VAL A 70 -7.70 -1.11 5.26
N MET A 71 -6.56 -0.58 5.68
CA MET A 71 -5.49 -1.37 6.29
C MET A 71 -5.92 -2.04 7.59
N CYS A 72 -6.65 -1.35 8.47
CA CYS A 72 -7.18 -1.93 9.70
C CYS A 72 -8.15 -3.10 9.41
N VAL A 73 -9.11 -2.91 8.51
CA VAL A 73 -10.06 -3.97 8.13
C VAL A 73 -9.32 -5.17 7.52
N SER A 74 -8.36 -4.91 6.65
CA SER A 74 -7.60 -5.97 5.97
C SER A 74 -6.70 -6.74 6.93
N LEU A 75 -6.14 -6.08 7.95
CA LEU A 75 -5.34 -6.71 8.99
C LEU A 75 -6.20 -7.56 9.93
N VAL A 76 -7.41 -7.11 10.26
CA VAL A 76 -8.40 -7.93 11.00
C VAL A 76 -8.78 -9.17 10.20
N LEU A 77 -9.05 -9.03 8.90
CA LEU A 77 -9.33 -10.18 8.02
C LEU A 77 -8.15 -11.14 7.96
N MET A 78 -6.92 -10.63 7.91
CA MET A 78 -5.71 -11.45 7.96
C MET A 78 -5.65 -12.27 9.25
N VAL A 79 -5.87 -11.66 10.41
CA VAL A 79 -5.87 -12.37 11.71
C VAL A 79 -6.95 -13.46 11.75
N GLN A 80 -8.13 -13.19 11.22
CA GLN A 80 -9.21 -14.18 11.12
C GLN A 80 -8.85 -15.35 10.18
N LEU A 81 -8.21 -15.06 9.04
CA LEU A 81 -7.75 -16.09 8.10
C LEU A 81 -6.68 -17.00 8.73
N ILE A 82 -5.72 -16.44 9.46
CA ILE A 82 -4.70 -17.21 10.18
C ILE A 82 -5.34 -18.10 11.25
N SER A 83 -6.29 -17.53 12.00
CA SER A 83 -7.02 -18.24 13.06
C SER A 83 -7.85 -19.41 12.51
N GLY A 84 -8.45 -19.25 11.32
CA GLY A 84 -9.29 -20.27 10.69
C GLY A 84 -8.54 -21.33 9.87
N ALA A 85 -7.49 -20.93 9.15
CA ALA A 85 -6.74 -21.83 8.24
C ALA A 85 -5.48 -22.45 8.88
N GLY A 86 -5.05 -21.97 10.05
CA GLY A 86 -3.85 -22.45 10.74
C GLY A 86 -2.52 -22.18 10.01
N SER A 87 -2.55 -21.45 8.89
CA SER A 87 -1.37 -21.17 8.07
C SER A 87 -1.53 -19.89 7.23
N ASP A 88 -0.50 -19.04 7.23
CA ASP A 88 -0.40 -17.75 6.51
C ASP A 88 -0.15 -17.87 4.99
N TYR A 89 -0.10 -19.10 4.45
CA TYR A 89 0.24 -19.32 3.05
C TYR A 89 -1.01 -19.27 2.16
N VAL A 90 -0.98 -18.34 1.20
CA VAL A 90 -1.98 -18.14 0.13
C VAL A 90 -2.26 -19.44 -0.65
N GLY A 91 -1.35 -20.43 -0.61
CA GLY A 91 -1.52 -21.75 -1.20
C GLY A 91 -2.52 -22.68 -0.50
N VAL A 92 -2.80 -22.50 0.80
CA VAL A 92 -3.68 -23.42 1.55
C VAL A 92 -5.17 -23.15 1.28
N VAL A 93 -5.53 -21.90 1.00
CA VAL A 93 -6.92 -21.53 0.63
C VAL A 93 -7.33 -22.17 -0.71
N ALA A 94 -6.39 -22.42 -1.62
CA ALA A 94 -6.67 -23.16 -2.85
C ALA A 94 -6.90 -24.67 -2.64
N VAL A 95 -6.43 -25.23 -1.53
CA VAL A 95 -6.53 -26.68 -1.22
C VAL A 95 -7.79 -27.01 -0.42
N VAL A 96 -8.33 -26.09 0.39
CA VAL A 96 -9.57 -26.33 1.18
C VAL A 96 -10.84 -26.29 0.30
N CYS A 97 -10.75 -25.80 -0.94
CA CYS A 97 -11.83 -25.85 -1.93
C CYS A 97 -11.71 -27.03 -2.94
N LEU A 98 -10.82 -28.00 -2.72
CA LEU A 98 -10.74 -29.27 -3.45
C LEU A 98 -11.03 -30.46 -2.52
#